data_AF-A0A925JA00-F1
#
_entry.id   AF-A0A925JA00-F1
#
_cell.length_a   1.000
_cell.length_b   1.000
_cell.length_c   1.000
_cell.angle_alpha   90.00
_cell.angle_beta   90.00
_cell.angle_gamma   90.00
#
_symmetry.space_group_name_H-M   'P 1'
#
loop_
_entity.id
_entity.type
_entity.pdbx_description
1 polymer ?
#
loop_
_entity_poly.entity_id
_entity_poly.type
_entity_poly.pdbx_seq_one_letter_code
_entity_poly.pdbx_strand_id
1 'polypeptide(L)'
;TIAGTNTGTVLWDGFRIPSLDSTENPRYNYKAYHSPFKETPSCNGYLDKDWKPKNIRLMRYAEVLLIYAEAAANKGNAGEATAKLNLVRARANLGASTGTIANIWKERRVELAMEQDRFFDLVRQGRAATVLGAKGFKAGTHEVYPIPQAQRDLSGGRMTQNNGY
;
A
#
# COMPACT_ATOMS: atom_id res chain seq x y z
N THR A 1 12.63 -24.81 -5.10
CA THR A 1 12.40 -24.79 -6.55
C THR A 1 10.92 -24.78 -6.84
N ILE A 2 10.35 -23.63 -7.20
CA ILE A 2 9.30 -23.51 -8.24
C ILE A 2 9.54 -22.16 -8.92
N ALA A 3 10.41 -22.17 -9.92
CA ALA A 3 10.41 -21.19 -10.99
C ALA A 3 9.70 -21.89 -12.16
N GLY A 4 8.56 -21.38 -12.60
CA GLY A 4 7.76 -22.00 -13.66
C GLY A 4 6.87 -20.96 -14.33
N THR A 5 7.18 -20.64 -15.59
CA THR A 5 6.35 -20.74 -16.81
C THR A 5 4.81 -20.61 -16.75
N ASN A 6 4.22 -20.02 -15.71
CA ASN A 6 2.76 -19.91 -15.63
C ASN A 6 2.25 -18.68 -16.42
N THR A 7 1.52 -18.95 -17.51
CA THR A 7 0.61 -18.02 -18.19
C THR A 7 -0.64 -17.78 -17.33
N GLY A 8 -0.44 -17.10 -16.20
CA GLY A 8 -1.47 -16.76 -15.23
C GLY A 8 -0.97 -16.80 -13.80
N THR A 9 -1.55 -15.95 -12.95
CA THR A 9 -1.22 -15.86 -11.53
C THR A 9 -2.14 -16.75 -10.72
N VAL A 10 -1.55 -17.61 -9.92
CA VAL A 10 -2.23 -18.55 -9.03
C VAL A 10 -2.06 -18.04 -7.59
N LEU A 11 -3.14 -18.00 -6.81
CA LEU A 11 -3.09 -17.72 -5.38
C LEU A 11 -2.35 -18.84 -4.62
N TRP A 12 -2.03 -18.57 -3.36
CA TRP A 12 -1.27 -19.50 -2.49
C TRP A 12 -1.97 -20.85 -2.25
N ASP A 13 -3.28 -20.93 -2.51
CA ASP A 13 -4.12 -22.12 -2.37
C ASP A 13 -4.31 -22.89 -3.69
N GLY A 14 -3.65 -22.47 -4.77
CA GLY A 14 -3.82 -23.07 -6.09
C GLY A 14 -4.97 -22.49 -6.92
N PHE A 15 -5.72 -21.51 -6.41
CA PHE A 15 -6.75 -20.84 -7.20
C PHE A 15 -6.14 -20.00 -8.32
N ARG A 16 -6.41 -20.37 -9.57
CA ARG A 16 -6.03 -19.56 -10.73
C ARG A 16 -6.92 -18.33 -10.78
N ILE A 17 -6.30 -17.16 -10.71
CA ILE A 17 -7.00 -15.89 -10.83
C ILE A 17 -7.51 -15.78 -12.28
N PRO A 18 -8.79 -15.39 -12.48
CA PRO A 18 -9.37 -15.29 -13.81
C PRO A 18 -8.49 -14.42 -14.72
N SER A 19 -8.36 -14.83 -15.98
CA SER A 19 -7.66 -14.04 -16.99
C SER A 19 -8.42 -12.74 -17.27
N LEU A 20 -7.74 -11.77 -17.87
CA LEU A 20 -8.26 -10.42 -18.16
C LEU A 20 -9.61 -10.42 -18.90
N ASP A 21 -9.89 -11.45 -19.68
CA ASP A 21 -11.13 -11.67 -20.41
C ASP A 21 -12.35 -11.95 -19.51
N SER A 22 -12.11 -12.40 -18.28
CA SER A 22 -13.12 -12.82 -17.31
C SER A 22 -13.21 -11.88 -16.10
N THR A 23 -12.47 -10.77 -16.10
CA THR A 23 -12.47 -9.78 -15.00
C THR A 23 -13.11 -8.48 -15.46
N GLU A 24 -14.09 -7.97 -14.70
CA GLU A 24 -14.75 -6.70 -14.99
C GLU A 24 -13.78 -5.50 -15.01
N ASN A 25 -12.74 -5.54 -14.17
CA ASN A 25 -11.70 -4.52 -14.15
C ASN A 25 -10.31 -5.14 -14.29
N PRO A 26 -9.60 -4.88 -15.42
CA PRO A 26 -8.26 -5.40 -15.65
C PRO A 26 -7.20 -4.82 -14.69
N ARG A 27 -7.57 -3.85 -13.85
CA ARG A 27 -6.69 -3.18 -12.88
C ARG A 27 -6.86 -3.69 -11.45
N TYR A 28 -7.71 -4.68 -11.20
CA TYR A 28 -7.81 -5.26 -9.86
C TYR A 28 -6.49 -5.90 -9.45
N ASN A 29 -6.02 -5.51 -8.28
CA ASN A 29 -4.78 -6.05 -7.75
C ASN A 29 -4.99 -7.47 -7.22
N TYR A 30 -3.90 -8.22 -7.11
CA TYR A 30 -3.96 -9.55 -6.53
C TYR A 30 -4.41 -9.58 -5.06
N LYS A 31 -4.29 -8.45 -4.36
CA LYS A 31 -4.79 -8.27 -2.99
C LYS A 31 -6.32 -8.20 -2.92
N ALA A 32 -7.04 -8.01 -4.03
CA ALA A 32 -8.49 -8.06 -4.09
C ALA A 32 -9.03 -9.49 -4.08
N TYR A 33 -8.33 -10.44 -4.71
CA TYR A 33 -8.76 -11.84 -4.79
C TYR A 33 -8.55 -12.57 -3.46
N HIS A 34 -9.57 -13.27 -3.00
CA HIS A 34 -9.52 -14.17 -1.85
C HIS A 34 -9.47 -15.61 -2.36
N SER A 35 -9.05 -16.54 -1.51
CA SER A 35 -9.06 -17.96 -1.83
C SER A 35 -10.50 -18.50 -1.70
N PRO A 36 -11.11 -19.12 -2.72
CA PRO A 36 -12.43 -19.73 -2.57
C PRO A 36 -12.37 -21.09 -1.84
N PHE A 37 -11.18 -21.70 -1.74
CA PHE A 37 -11.03 -23.06 -1.20
C PHE A 37 -10.67 -23.10 0.28
N LYS A 38 -9.93 -22.10 0.76
CA LYS A 38 -9.35 -22.06 2.12
C LYS A 38 -9.80 -20.86 2.95
N GLU A 39 -10.50 -19.88 2.36
CA GLU A 39 -11.07 -18.71 3.08
C GLU A 39 -12.61 -18.77 3.01
N THR A 40 -13.15 -19.93 3.39
CA THR A 40 -14.57 -20.30 3.29
C THR A 40 -15.51 -19.82 4.41
N PRO A 41 -15.08 -19.42 5.62
CA PRO A 41 -16.01 -18.86 6.60
C PRO A 41 -16.44 -17.47 6.14
N SER A 42 -17.64 -17.33 5.57
CA SER A 42 -18.26 -16.01 5.44
C SER A 42 -18.55 -15.46 6.84
N CYS A 43 -18.63 -14.14 6.97
CA CYS A 43 -19.07 -13.50 8.22
C CYS A 43 -20.52 -13.87 8.62
N ASN A 44 -21.23 -14.71 7.85
CA ASN A 44 -22.64 -15.02 8.07
C ASN A 44 -23.06 -16.47 7.70
N GLY A 45 -22.14 -17.43 7.66
CA GLY A 45 -22.46 -18.87 7.50
C GLY A 45 -22.98 -19.32 6.12
N TYR A 46 -23.29 -18.42 5.20
CA TYR A 46 -23.65 -18.75 3.82
C TYR A 46 -22.39 -18.83 2.94
N LEU A 47 -22.38 -19.77 1.97
CA LEU A 47 -21.38 -19.87 0.90
C LEU A 47 -21.54 -18.71 -0.10
N ASP A 48 -21.54 -17.49 0.41
CA ASP A 48 -21.71 -16.28 -0.36
C ASP A 48 -20.38 -15.94 -1.04
N LYS A 49 -20.38 -16.01 -2.38
CA LYS A 49 -19.20 -15.68 -3.17
C LYS A 49 -18.99 -14.15 -3.26
N ASP A 50 -19.98 -13.35 -2.89
CA ASP A 50 -19.96 -11.90 -3.01
C ASP A 50 -19.63 -11.23 -1.66
N TRP A 51 -19.91 -11.90 -0.54
CA TRP A 51 -19.64 -11.42 0.82
C TRP A 51 -18.46 -12.13 1.48
N LYS A 52 -17.27 -11.86 0.93
CA LYS A 52 -16.00 -12.47 1.37
C LYS A 52 -15.42 -11.71 2.58
N PRO A 53 -14.89 -12.39 3.61
CA PRO A 53 -14.38 -11.80 4.86
C PRO A 53 -13.00 -11.13 4.68
N LYS A 54 -12.80 -10.34 3.62
CA LYS A 54 -11.54 -9.62 3.44
C LYS A 54 -11.51 -8.40 4.35
N ASN A 55 -10.80 -8.55 5.47
CA ASN A 55 -10.53 -7.44 6.36
C ASN A 55 -9.61 -6.42 5.70
N ILE A 56 -9.93 -5.14 5.90
CA ILE A 56 -9.01 -4.05 5.59
C ILE A 56 -7.85 -4.13 6.56
N ARG A 57 -6.63 -4.21 6.03
CA ARG A 57 -5.41 -4.19 6.84
C ARG A 57 -5.04 -2.74 7.09
N LEU A 58 -5.34 -2.25 8.29
CA LEU A 58 -4.96 -0.89 8.70
C LEU A 58 -3.49 -0.79 9.06
N MET A 59 -2.92 -1.84 9.66
CA MET A 59 -1.50 -1.93 9.97
C MET A 59 -1.07 -3.39 9.97
N ARG A 60 0.15 -3.66 9.54
CA ARG A 60 0.72 -5.02 9.55
C ARG A 60 2.20 -5.01 9.91
N TYR A 61 2.70 -6.15 10.37
CA TYR A 61 4.05 -6.24 10.93
C TYR A 61 5.17 -5.72 10.00
N ALA A 62 5.10 -6.02 8.69
CA ALA A 62 6.12 -5.52 7.75
C ALA A 62 6.12 -3.98 7.64
N GLU A 63 4.97 -3.33 7.81
CA GLU A 63 4.89 -1.87 7.84
C GLU A 63 5.62 -1.32 9.06
N VAL A 64 5.37 -1.90 10.24
CA VAL A 64 6.05 -1.53 11.50
C VAL A 64 7.58 -1.72 11.37
N LEU A 65 8.01 -2.82 10.76
CA LEU A 65 9.44 -3.05 10.47
C LEU A 65 10.04 -1.97 9.58
N LEU A 66 9.31 -1.54 8.55
CA LEU A 66 9.79 -0.51 7.63
C LEU A 66 9.74 0.90 8.23
N ILE A 67 8.75 1.20 9.09
CA ILE A 67 8.70 2.43 9.88
C ILE A 67 9.93 2.48 10.81
N TYR A 68 10.22 1.38 11.50
CA TYR A 68 11.40 1.26 12.35
C TYR A 68 12.68 1.44 11.53
N ALA A 69 12.81 0.76 10.39
CA ALA A 69 13.99 0.84 9.54
C ALA A 69 14.26 2.29 9.10
N GLU A 70 13.20 3.02 8.70
CA GLU A 70 13.30 4.42 8.30
C GLU A 70 13.69 5.33 9.47
N ALA A 71 13.10 5.13 10.65
CA ALA A 71 13.46 5.88 11.85
C ALA A 71 14.93 5.63 12.26
N ALA A 72 15.36 4.37 12.27
CA ALA A 72 16.74 3.99 12.58
C ALA A 72 17.74 4.62 11.59
N ALA A 73 17.44 4.59 10.28
CA ALA A 73 18.28 5.21 9.26
C ALA A 73 18.40 6.74 9.47
N ASN A 74 17.30 7.42 9.79
CA ASN A 74 17.31 8.86 10.08
C ASN A 74 18.05 9.22 11.38
N LYS A 75 18.14 8.29 12.34
CA LYS A 75 18.94 8.46 13.56
C LYS A 75 20.42 8.08 13.40
N GLY A 76 20.84 7.62 12.22
CA GLY A 76 22.21 7.15 11.97
C GLY A 76 22.48 5.71 12.40
N ASN A 77 21.47 4.95 12.84
CA ASN A 77 21.60 3.55 13.23
C ASN A 77 21.53 2.62 12.01
N ALA A 78 22.55 2.67 11.15
CA ALA A 78 22.58 1.91 9.89
C ALA A 78 22.47 0.38 10.07
N GLY A 79 23.02 -0.16 11.16
CA GLY A 79 22.94 -1.60 11.48
C GLY A 79 21.49 -2.04 11.74
N GLU A 80 20.75 -1.30 12.56
CA GLU A 80 19.36 -1.61 12.86
C GLU A 80 18.45 -1.42 11.63
N ALA A 81 18.66 -0.34 10.87
CA ALA A 81 17.93 -0.09 9.63
C ALA A 81 18.08 -1.25 8.64
N THR A 82 19.31 -1.74 8.46
CA THR A 82 19.63 -2.88 7.60
C THR A 82 19.00 -4.16 8.13
N ALA A 83 19.07 -4.40 9.44
CA ALA A 83 18.46 -5.59 10.05
C ALA A 83 16.95 -5.64 9.82
N LYS A 84 16.22 -4.54 10.08
CA LYS A 84 14.75 -4.53 9.92
C LYS A 84 14.32 -4.60 8.46
N LEU A 85 15.03 -3.92 7.54
CA LEU A 85 14.78 -4.03 6.11
C LEU A 85 14.89 -5.50 5.64
N ASN A 86 15.94 -6.19 6.07
CA ASN A 86 16.21 -7.55 5.61
C ASN A 86 15.25 -8.61 6.18
N LEU A 87 14.56 -8.35 7.30
CA LEU A 87 13.47 -9.22 7.76
C LEU A 87 12.32 -9.27 6.75
N VAL A 88 11.95 -8.13 6.16
CA VAL A 88 10.89 -8.07 5.13
C VAL A 88 11.35 -8.76 3.84
N ARG A 89 12.58 -8.46 3.40
CA ARG A 89 13.17 -9.02 2.18
C ARG A 89 13.36 -10.53 2.26
N ALA A 90 13.83 -11.05 3.40
CA ALA A 90 13.99 -12.48 3.63
C ALA A 90 12.65 -13.22 3.57
N ARG A 91 11.59 -12.68 4.17
CA ARG A 91 10.23 -13.25 4.07
C ARG A 91 9.76 -13.33 2.62
N ALA A 92 10.13 -12.35 1.80
CA ALA A 92 9.82 -12.30 0.37
C ALA A 92 10.79 -13.11 -0.51
N ASN A 93 11.73 -13.87 0.06
CA ASN A 93 12.79 -14.59 -0.66
C ASN A 93 13.66 -13.69 -1.56
N LEU A 94 13.89 -12.45 -1.14
CA LEU A 94 14.76 -11.49 -1.80
C LEU A 94 16.13 -11.45 -1.13
N GLY A 95 17.19 -11.23 -1.92
CA GLY A 95 18.55 -11.04 -1.39
C GLY A 95 18.64 -9.84 -0.44
N ALA A 96 19.60 -9.87 0.49
CA ALA A 96 19.80 -8.79 1.45
C ALA A 96 20.10 -7.44 0.75
N SER A 97 19.77 -6.34 1.43
CA SER A 97 20.05 -4.98 0.98
C SER A 97 20.49 -4.11 2.15
N THR A 98 21.20 -3.02 1.86
CA THR A 98 21.64 -2.03 2.86
C THR A 98 20.46 -1.13 3.25
N GLY A 99 20.30 -0.87 4.55
CA GLY A 99 19.23 -0.03 5.13
C GLY A 99 19.41 1.47 4.91
N THR A 100 19.65 1.91 3.67
CA THR A 100 19.64 3.34 3.31
C THR A 100 18.20 3.85 3.18
N ILE A 101 17.99 5.14 3.40
CA ILE A 101 16.66 5.78 3.25
C ILE A 101 16.06 5.50 1.87
N ALA A 102 16.86 5.58 0.81
CA ALA A 102 16.41 5.30 -0.55
C ALA A 102 15.94 3.84 -0.72
N ASN A 103 16.68 2.87 -0.17
CA ASN A 103 16.31 1.45 -0.24
C ASN A 103 15.06 1.16 0.60
N ILE A 104 14.93 1.77 1.77
CA ILE A 104 13.74 1.61 2.63
C ILE A 104 12.50 2.18 1.94
N TRP A 105 12.57 3.37 1.35
CA TRP A 105 11.46 3.94 0.59
C TRP A 105 11.10 3.10 -0.65
N LYS A 106 12.09 2.49 -1.30
CA LYS A 106 11.86 1.55 -2.40
C LYS A 106 11.14 0.29 -1.90
N GLU A 107 11.57 -0.28 -0.78
CA GLU A 107 10.95 -1.47 -0.19
C GLU A 107 9.52 -1.18 0.25
N ARG A 108 9.26 -0.06 0.95
CA ARG A 108 7.91 0.39 1.30
C ARG A 108 7.00 0.47 0.08
N ARG A 109 7.49 1.03 -1.04
CA ARG A 109 6.70 1.15 -2.27
C ARG A 109 6.26 -0.20 -2.84
N VAL A 110 7.11 -1.22 -2.79
CA VAL A 110 6.80 -2.54 -3.38
C VAL A 110 6.03 -3.43 -2.41
N GLU A 111 6.37 -3.40 -1.13
CA GLU A 111 5.74 -4.21 -0.08
C GLU A 111 4.29 -3.74 0.18
N LEU A 112 4.10 -2.42 0.35
CA LEU A 112 2.82 -1.77 0.66
C LEU A 112 2.08 -1.30 -0.60
N ALA A 113 2.45 -1.82 -1.77
CA ALA A 113 1.80 -1.46 -3.01
C ALA A 113 0.29 -1.70 -2.92
N MET A 114 -0.48 -0.67 -3.29
CA MET A 114 -1.95 -0.67 -3.31
C MET A 114 -2.61 -0.88 -1.94
N GLU A 115 -1.92 -0.51 -0.85
CA GLU A 115 -2.46 -0.44 0.51
C GLU A 115 -2.69 1.02 0.95
N GLN A 116 -2.92 1.94 0.00
CA GLN A 116 -3.27 3.36 0.24
C GLN A 116 -2.17 4.24 0.90
N ASP A 117 -0.98 3.71 1.17
CA ASP A 117 0.10 4.47 1.84
C ASP A 117 0.87 5.45 0.95
N ARG A 118 0.96 5.17 -0.36
CA ARG A 118 1.98 5.81 -1.22
C ARG A 118 1.87 7.34 -1.27
N PHE A 119 0.66 7.88 -1.26
CA PHE A 119 0.45 9.33 -1.29
C PHE A 119 0.99 9.97 0.00
N PHE A 120 0.59 9.45 1.16
CA PHE A 120 1.01 9.94 2.47
C PHE A 120 2.52 9.80 2.69
N ASP A 121 3.10 8.67 2.24
CA ASP A 121 4.55 8.47 2.25
C ASP A 121 5.26 9.58 1.44
N LEU A 122 4.79 9.89 0.23
CA LEU A 122 5.40 10.92 -0.61
C LEU A 122 5.30 12.32 0.00
N VAL A 123 4.15 12.66 0.60
CA VAL A 123 3.94 13.96 1.25
C VAL A 123 4.85 14.09 2.47
N ARG A 124 4.84 13.10 3.39
CA ARG A 124 5.71 13.09 4.58
C ARG A 124 7.20 13.16 4.24
N GLN A 125 7.60 12.50 3.15
CA GLN A 125 9.00 12.50 2.69
C GLN A 125 9.40 13.79 1.95
N GLY A 126 8.47 14.72 1.69
CA GLY A 126 8.74 15.93 0.90
C GLY A 126 8.97 15.67 -0.59
N ARG A 127 8.52 14.52 -1.10
CA ARG A 127 8.78 14.04 -2.46
C ARG A 127 7.57 14.09 -3.39
N ALA A 128 6.41 14.48 -2.85
CA ALA A 128 5.17 14.52 -3.61
C ALA A 128 5.29 15.39 -4.87
N ALA A 129 5.84 16.61 -4.76
CA ALA A 129 6.06 17.49 -5.90
C ALA A 129 6.98 16.87 -6.97
N THR A 130 8.10 16.27 -6.54
CA THR A 130 9.04 15.62 -7.47
C THR A 130 8.41 14.44 -8.22
N VAL A 131 7.57 13.65 -7.55
CA VAL A 131 7.04 12.40 -8.10
C VAL A 131 5.70 12.59 -8.84
N LEU A 132 4.87 13.52 -8.36
CA LEU A 132 3.50 13.74 -8.85
C LEU A 132 3.33 15.07 -9.59
N GLY A 133 4.37 15.93 -9.66
CA GLY A 133 4.29 17.24 -10.32
C GLY A 133 3.81 17.16 -11.76
N ALA A 134 4.34 16.21 -12.54
CA ALA A 134 3.91 15.96 -13.93
C ALA A 134 2.45 15.49 -14.04
N LYS A 135 1.83 15.06 -12.93
CA LYS A 135 0.41 14.67 -12.84
C LYS A 135 -0.47 15.81 -12.32
N GLY A 136 0.08 17.03 -12.19
CA GLY A 136 -0.62 18.20 -11.71
C GLY A 136 -0.51 18.45 -10.20
N PHE A 137 0.38 17.76 -9.48
CA PHE A 137 0.63 18.06 -8.07
C PHE A 137 1.27 19.44 -7.91
N LYS A 138 0.70 20.29 -7.04
CA LYS A 138 1.21 21.61 -6.68
C LYS A 138 1.59 21.61 -5.21
N ALA A 139 2.86 21.90 -4.93
CA ALA A 139 3.36 21.98 -3.56
C ALA A 139 2.71 23.15 -2.81
N GLY A 140 2.35 22.94 -1.54
CA GLY A 140 1.64 23.90 -0.70
C GLY A 140 0.13 23.96 -0.94
N THR A 141 -0.42 23.06 -1.76
CA THR A 141 -1.86 22.96 -2.03
C THR A 141 -2.30 21.50 -2.00
N HIS A 142 -1.73 20.65 -2.86
CA HIS A 142 -2.22 19.29 -3.11
C HIS A 142 -1.74 18.25 -2.08
N GLU A 143 -1.06 18.66 -1.01
CA GLU A 143 -0.73 17.81 0.14
C GLU A 143 -1.98 17.39 0.93
N VAL A 144 -3.03 18.20 0.90
CA VAL A 144 -4.31 17.96 1.57
C VAL A 144 -5.46 18.12 0.58
N TYR A 145 -6.62 17.53 0.87
CA TYR A 145 -7.81 17.73 0.06
C TYR A 145 -8.48 19.08 0.35
N PRO A 146 -9.25 19.64 -0.61
CA PRO A 146 -10.11 20.77 -0.34
C PRO A 146 -11.16 20.40 0.71
N ILE A 147 -11.47 21.35 1.59
CA ILE A 147 -12.62 21.21 2.49
C ILE A 147 -13.89 21.28 1.64
N PRO A 148 -14.82 20.30 1.75
CA PRO A 148 -16.05 20.30 0.98
C PRO A 148 -16.87 21.57 1.21
N GLN A 149 -17.33 22.21 0.12
CA GLN A 149 -18.04 23.49 0.21
C GLN A 149 -19.29 23.42 1.10
N ALA A 150 -20.07 22.34 1.00
CA ALA A 150 -21.24 22.12 1.83
C ALA A 150 -20.91 22.16 3.34
N GLN A 151 -19.75 21.64 3.76
CA GLN A 151 -19.33 21.68 5.17
C GLN A 151 -18.99 23.10 5.62
N ARG A 152 -18.41 23.91 4.72
CA ARG A 152 -18.14 25.33 4.99
C ARG A 152 -19.42 26.13 5.15
N ASP A 153 -20.38 25.91 4.25
CA ASP A 153 -21.69 26.58 4.28
C ASP A 153 -22.44 26.24 5.57
N LEU A 154 -22.49 24.95 5.93
CA LEU A 154 -23.10 24.47 7.18
C LEU A 154 -22.39 24.98 8.44
N SER A 155 -21.08 25.23 8.38
CA SER A 155 -20.31 25.77 9.50
C SER A 155 -20.60 27.25 9.80
N GLY A 156 -21.39 27.93 8.95
CA GLY A 156 -21.66 29.36 9.08
C GLY A 156 -20.40 30.22 8.90
N GLY A 157 -19.47 29.79 8.04
CA GLY A 157 -18.21 30.50 7.78
C GLY A 157 -17.11 30.28 8.80
N ARG A 158 -17.27 29.37 9.77
CA ARG A 158 -16.23 29.01 10.76
C ARG A 158 -15.08 28.20 10.17
N MET A 159 -15.31 27.50 9.06
CA MET A 159 -14.29 26.71 8.36
C MET A 159 -13.70 27.51 7.19
N THR A 160 -12.45 27.94 7.35
CA THR A 160 -11.64 28.54 6.28
C THR A 160 -11.06 27.46 5.38
N GLN A 161 -11.00 27.70 4.07
CA GLN A 161 -10.47 26.75 3.10
C GLN A 161 -8.96 26.52 3.27
N ASN A 162 -8.50 25.31 2.91
CA ASN A 162 -7.08 24.99 2.82
C ASN A 162 -6.39 25.83 1.74
N ASN A 163 -5.09 26.11 1.94
CA ASN A 163 -4.33 26.97 1.05
C ASN A 163 -4.37 26.49 -0.42
N GLY A 164 -4.75 27.37 -1.34
CA GLY A 164 -4.77 27.11 -2.79
C GLY A 164 -6.02 26.41 -3.34
N TYR A 165 -7.08 26.25 -2.53
CA TYR A 165 -8.39 25.73 -2.92
C TYR A 165 -9.51 26.76 -2.79
#